data_AF-A0A9D5U3G4-F1
#
_entry.id   AF-A0A9D5U3G4-F1
#
_cell.length_a   1.000
_cell.length_b   1.000
_cell.length_c   1.000
_cell.angle_alpha   90.00
_cell.angle_beta   90.00
_cell.angle_gamma   90.00
#
_symmetry.space_group_name_H-M   'P 1'
#
loop_
_entity.id
_entity.type
_entity.pdbx_description
1 polymer ?
#
loop_
_entity_poly.entity_id
_entity_poly.type
_entity_poly.pdbx_seq_one_letter_code
_entity_poly.pdbx_strand_id
1 'polypeptide(L)'
;MFLDGSLSGLLLLKIGLVVCLIGLVFGLIQYRQIAALPAHKSMTAVSDTIWETCKTYLIQQGKFLFLLWFLVFLCILYYFGALEHKGVVAIGFIVASSILGILGSYGVAWFGIRINTRANSRSAFASLLPGRGAFESLIIPMKSGMSVGLLLVSVELFFMICILAFLPTDLVGPCFIGFAIGESLGA
;
A
#
# COMPACT_ATOMS: atom_id res chain seq x y z
N MET A 1 1.26 -29.80 -6.76
CA MET A 1 2.74 -29.84 -6.84
C MET A 1 3.15 -28.93 -7.97
N PHE A 2 4.11 -28.03 -7.76
CA PHE A 2 4.69 -27.22 -8.84
C PHE A 2 6.09 -27.77 -9.19
N LEU A 3 6.51 -27.69 -10.46
CA LEU A 3 7.80 -28.16 -10.98
C LEU A 3 8.11 -29.63 -10.64
N ASP A 4 7.42 -30.56 -11.32
CA ASP A 4 7.64 -32.02 -11.26
C ASP A 4 7.67 -32.63 -9.85
N GLY A 5 7.01 -31.96 -8.90
CA GLY A 5 6.87 -32.44 -7.54
C GLY A 5 7.97 -32.05 -6.57
N SER A 6 8.97 -31.28 -7.01
CA SER A 6 10.07 -30.85 -6.15
C SER A 6 9.69 -29.73 -5.16
N LEU A 7 8.66 -28.93 -5.47
CA LEU A 7 8.30 -27.74 -4.69
C LEU A 7 6.89 -27.83 -4.08
N SER A 8 6.86 -27.75 -2.74
CA SER A 8 5.64 -27.56 -1.96
C SER A 8 5.05 -26.17 -2.20
N GLY A 9 3.73 -26.07 -2.40
CA GLY A 9 3.05 -24.79 -2.63
C GLY A 9 3.24 -23.81 -1.47
N LEU A 10 3.34 -24.31 -0.23
CA LEU A 10 3.62 -23.48 0.93
C LEU A 10 5.05 -22.90 0.90
N LEU A 11 6.01 -23.62 0.33
CA LEU A 11 7.38 -23.11 0.16
C LEU A 11 7.38 -21.95 -0.84
N LEU A 12 6.62 -22.06 -1.94
CA LEU A 12 6.45 -20.98 -2.92
C LEU A 12 5.86 -19.72 -2.28
N LEU A 13 4.80 -19.88 -1.47
CA LEU A 13 4.17 -18.76 -0.75
C LEU A 13 5.16 -18.10 0.23
N LYS A 14 5.94 -18.89 0.98
CA LYS A 14 6.97 -18.36 1.88
C LYS A 14 8.07 -17.60 1.14
N ILE A 15 8.50 -18.08 -0.03
CA ILE A 15 9.44 -17.34 -0.90
C ILE A 15 8.80 -16.01 -1.34
N GLY A 16 7.53 -16.03 -1.74
CA GLY A 16 6.77 -14.83 -2.08
C GLY A 16 6.75 -13.79 -0.95
N LEU A 17 6.56 -14.22 0.30
CA LEU A 17 6.64 -13.31 1.46
C LEU A 17 8.01 -12.65 1.59
N VAL A 18 9.09 -13.41 1.38
CA VAL A 18 10.45 -12.84 1.41
C VAL A 18 10.64 -11.81 0.30
N VAL A 19 10.14 -12.07 -0.90
CA VAL A 19 10.19 -11.09 -2.02
C VAL A 19 9.40 -9.83 -1.69
N CYS A 20 8.22 -9.95 -1.08
CA CYS A 20 7.44 -8.80 -0.63
C CYS A 20 8.20 -7.97 0.41
N LEU A 21 8.85 -8.62 1.40
CA LEU A 21 9.68 -7.93 2.39
C LEU A 21 10.86 -7.18 1.75
N ILE A 22 11.50 -7.76 0.74
CA ILE A 22 12.55 -7.08 -0.03
C ILE A 22 11.98 -5.84 -0.74
N GLY A 23 10.80 -5.94 -1.35
CA GLY A 23 10.13 -4.81 -1.99
C GLY A 23 9.79 -3.68 -1.02
N LEU A 24 9.33 -4.00 0.19
CA LEU A 24 9.10 -3.02 1.26
C LEU A 24 10.38 -2.29 1.66
N VAL A 25 11.46 -3.04 1.87
CA VAL A 25 12.79 -2.48 2.21
C VAL A 25 13.31 -1.59 1.08
N PHE A 26 13.14 -2.02 -0.18
CA PHE A 26 13.51 -1.22 -1.35
C PHE A 26 12.78 0.13 -1.37
N GLY A 27 11.47 0.15 -1.09
CA GLY A 27 10.70 1.39 -0.99
C GLY A 27 11.27 2.36 0.05
N LEU A 28 11.65 1.84 1.23
CA LEU A 28 12.28 2.65 2.28
C LEU A 28 13.66 3.17 1.88
N ILE A 29 14.47 2.35 1.20
CA ILE A 29 15.78 2.77 0.69
C ILE A 29 15.61 3.91 -0.33
N GLN A 30 14.70 3.76 -1.29
CA GLN A 30 14.44 4.79 -2.30
C GLN A 30 13.93 6.09 -1.69
N TYR A 31 13.06 6.00 -0.68
CA TYR A 31 12.63 7.18 0.09
C TYR A 31 13.84 7.92 0.69
N ARG A 32 14.76 7.21 1.34
CA ARG A 32 15.96 7.81 1.94
C ARG A 32 16.87 8.43 0.89
N GLN A 33 17.06 7.77 -0.25
CA GLN A 33 17.87 8.30 -1.35
C GLN A 33 17.29 9.60 -1.91
N ILE A 34 15.98 9.64 -2.18
CA ILE A 34 15.31 10.85 -2.70
C ILE A 34 15.30 11.97 -1.66
N ALA A 35 15.06 11.64 -0.39
CA ALA A 35 15.05 12.63 0.69
C ALA A 35 16.42 13.29 0.88
N ALA A 36 17.52 12.56 0.65
CA ALA A 36 18.89 13.02 0.77
C ALA A 36 19.41 13.87 -0.41
N LEU A 37 18.70 13.87 -1.56
CA LEU A 37 19.06 14.71 -2.70
C LEU A 37 18.91 16.20 -2.35
N PRO A 38 19.80 17.07 -2.88
CA PRO A 38 19.78 18.49 -2.59
C PRO A 38 18.53 19.16 -3.17
N ALA A 39 18.02 20.17 -2.45
CA ALA A 39 16.95 21.04 -2.92
C ALA A 39 17.13 22.45 -2.34
N HIS A 40 16.73 23.47 -3.11
CA HIS A 40 16.71 24.84 -2.61
C HIS A 40 15.70 25.00 -1.46
N LYS A 41 15.99 25.89 -0.50
CA LYS A 41 15.14 26.10 0.69
C LYS A 41 13.72 26.52 0.31
N SER A 42 13.55 27.43 -0.66
CA SER A 42 12.22 27.86 -1.11
C SER A 42 11.43 26.73 -1.76
N MET A 43 12.07 25.90 -2.59
CA MET A 43 11.42 24.75 -3.23
C MET A 43 11.01 23.70 -2.19
N THR A 44 11.85 23.48 -1.18
CA THR A 44 11.53 22.58 -0.06
C THR A 44 10.33 23.13 0.73
N ALA A 45 10.30 24.42 1.04
CA ALA A 45 9.18 25.06 1.72
C ALA A 45 7.86 24.89 0.96
N VAL A 46 7.87 25.08 -0.37
CA VAL A 46 6.69 24.82 -1.21
C VAL A 46 6.26 23.36 -1.12
N SER A 47 7.19 22.40 -1.25
CA SER A 47 6.85 20.98 -1.13
C SER A 47 6.34 20.58 0.25
N ASP A 48 6.83 21.22 1.32
CA ASP A 48 6.34 20.98 2.68
C ASP A 48 4.93 21.56 2.87
N THR A 49 4.60 22.71 2.27
CA THR A 49 3.22 23.21 2.23
C THR A 49 2.29 22.26 1.48
N ILE A 50 2.70 21.73 0.33
CA ILE A 50 1.91 20.72 -0.41
C ILE A 50 1.70 19.49 0.47
N TRP A 51 2.74 19.01 1.15
CA TRP A 51 2.64 17.90 2.08
C TRP A 51 1.61 18.16 3.18
N GLU A 52 1.63 19.33 3.83
CA GLU A 52 0.68 19.66 4.89
C GLU A 52 -0.77 19.71 4.40
N THR A 53 -1.02 20.25 3.21
CA THR A 53 -2.34 20.27 2.58
C THR A 53 -2.81 18.85 2.23
N CYS A 54 -1.98 18.06 1.55
CA CYS A 54 -2.31 16.67 1.19
C CYS A 54 -2.50 15.80 2.43
N LYS A 55 -1.70 15.99 3.47
CA LYS A 55 -1.84 15.31 4.76
C LYS A 55 -3.18 15.63 5.41
N THR A 56 -3.56 16.91 5.44
CA THR A 56 -4.86 17.34 5.97
C THR A 56 -6.00 16.73 5.17
N TYR A 57 -5.92 16.78 3.85
CA TYR A 57 -6.89 16.15 2.95
C TYR A 57 -7.02 14.65 3.21
N LEU A 58 -5.89 13.93 3.29
CA LEU A 58 -5.85 12.49 3.52
C LEU A 58 -6.45 12.11 4.89
N ILE A 59 -6.23 12.92 5.93
CA ILE A 59 -6.86 12.71 7.25
C ILE A 59 -8.38 12.90 7.17
N GLN A 60 -8.86 13.92 6.44
CA GLN A 60 -10.30 14.14 6.29
C GLN A 60 -10.95 13.04 5.44
N GLN A 61 -10.28 12.57 4.38
CA GLN A 61 -10.70 11.38 3.64
C GLN A 61 -10.76 10.15 4.54
N GLY A 62 -9.77 9.95 5.41
CA GLY A 62 -9.77 8.83 6.37
C GLY A 62 -10.98 8.84 7.30
N LYS A 63 -11.45 10.02 7.74
CA LYS A 63 -12.69 10.13 8.54
C LYS A 63 -13.94 9.77 7.74
N PHE A 64 -14.03 10.22 6.50
CA PHE A 64 -15.13 9.84 5.61
C PHE A 64 -15.11 8.34 5.28
N LEU A 65 -13.92 7.80 5.04
CA LEU A 65 -13.67 6.39 4.79
C LEU A 65 -14.12 5.51 5.96
N PHE A 66 -13.89 5.96 7.20
CA PHE A 66 -14.37 5.25 8.39
C PHE A 66 -15.91 5.18 8.43
N LEU A 67 -16.61 6.25 8.05
CA LEU A 67 -18.07 6.27 7.97
C LEU A 67 -18.57 5.27 6.90
N LEU A 68 -17.96 5.29 5.72
CA LEU A 68 -18.31 4.35 4.65
C LEU A 68 -18.01 2.90 5.05
N TRP A 69 -16.88 2.67 5.71
CA TRP A 69 -16.52 1.35 6.19
C TRP A 69 -17.54 0.80 7.18
N PHE A 70 -18.09 1.64 8.06
CA PHE A 70 -19.14 1.21 8.97
C PHE A 70 -20.39 0.73 8.23
N LEU A 71 -20.80 1.41 7.16
CA LEU A 71 -21.91 0.95 6.30
C LEU A 71 -21.60 -0.42 5.68
N VAL A 72 -20.39 -0.57 5.12
CA VAL A 72 -19.94 -1.82 4.50
C VAL A 72 -19.84 -2.95 5.52
N PHE A 73 -19.39 -2.66 6.74
CA PHE A 73 -19.35 -3.60 7.85
C PHE A 73 -20.74 -4.17 8.16
N LEU A 74 -21.80 -3.34 8.19
CA LEU A 74 -23.17 -3.83 8.35
C LEU A 74 -23.60 -4.75 7.19
N CYS A 75 -23.22 -4.42 5.96
CA CYS A 75 -23.46 -5.29 4.81
C CYS A 75 -22.73 -6.63 4.91
N ILE A 76 -21.48 -6.64 5.40
CA ILE A 76 -20.71 -7.86 5.66
C ILE A 76 -21.41 -8.73 6.71
N LEU A 77 -21.87 -8.13 7.82
CA LEU A 77 -22.61 -8.85 8.87
C LEU A 77 -23.89 -9.48 8.32
N TYR A 78 -24.66 -8.72 7.54
CA TYR A 78 -25.90 -9.22 6.96
C TYR A 78 -25.64 -10.35 5.96
N TYR A 79 -24.72 -10.15 5.01
CA TYR A 79 -24.43 -11.15 3.98
C TYR A 79 -23.83 -12.42 4.57
N PHE A 80 -22.72 -12.32 5.31
CA PHE A 80 -22.03 -13.50 5.81
C PHE A 80 -22.69 -14.12 7.04
N GLY A 81 -23.38 -13.32 7.87
CA GLY A 81 -24.07 -13.81 9.05
C GLY A 81 -25.49 -14.30 8.78
N ALA A 82 -26.32 -13.50 8.10
CA ALA A 82 -27.73 -13.83 7.90
C ALA A 82 -28.00 -14.67 6.65
N LEU A 83 -27.28 -14.44 5.54
CA LEU A 83 -27.51 -15.17 4.28
C LEU A 83 -26.62 -16.40 4.13
N GLU A 84 -25.31 -16.29 4.39
CA GLU A 84 -24.40 -17.43 4.31
C GLU A 84 -24.29 -18.24 5.63
N HIS A 85 -24.93 -17.78 6.71
CA HIS A 85 -24.95 -18.46 8.02
C HIS A 85 -23.54 -18.81 8.57
N LYS A 86 -22.53 -17.96 8.33
CA LYS A 86 -21.19 -18.17 8.88
C LYS A 86 -21.15 -17.92 10.39
N GLY A 87 -20.27 -18.65 11.07
CA GLY A 87 -20.01 -18.45 12.49
C GLY A 87 -19.38 -17.09 12.80
N VAL A 88 -19.62 -16.60 14.02
CA VAL A 88 -19.13 -15.28 14.49
C VAL A 88 -17.61 -15.13 14.35
N VAL A 89 -16.86 -16.21 14.60
CA VAL A 89 -15.40 -16.22 14.46
C VAL A 89 -14.97 -15.98 13.01
N ALA A 90 -15.63 -16.63 12.05
CA ALA A 90 -15.35 -16.46 10.62
C ALA A 90 -15.61 -15.02 10.17
N ILE A 91 -16.74 -14.44 10.60
CA ILE A 91 -17.10 -13.05 10.31
C ILE A 91 -16.04 -12.09 10.89
N GLY A 92 -15.53 -12.36 12.10
CA GLY A 92 -14.44 -11.60 12.69
C GLY A 92 -13.19 -11.54 11.81
N PHE A 93 -12.78 -12.68 11.22
CA PHE A 93 -11.64 -12.72 10.30
C PHE A 93 -11.90 -11.97 8.98
N ILE A 94 -13.12 -12.03 8.44
CA ILE A 94 -13.51 -11.30 7.22
C ILE A 94 -13.41 -9.79 7.46
N VAL A 95 -13.97 -9.32 8.58
CA VAL A 95 -13.94 -7.90 8.97
C VAL A 95 -12.51 -7.44 9.23
N ALA A 96 -11.70 -8.24 9.92
CA ALA A 96 -10.28 -7.95 10.13
C ALA A 96 -9.52 -7.84 8.80
N SER A 97 -9.80 -8.74 7.84
CA SER A 97 -9.21 -8.71 6.50
C SER A 97 -9.59 -7.44 5.73
N SER A 98 -10.83 -6.97 5.86
CA SER A 98 -11.29 -5.69 5.30
C SER A 98 -10.55 -4.48 5.90
N ILE A 99 -10.39 -4.45 7.23
CA ILE A 99 -9.61 -3.40 7.89
C ILE A 99 -8.15 -3.42 7.40
N LEU A 100 -7.55 -4.60 7.25
CA LEU A 100 -6.18 -4.72 6.71
C LEU A 100 -6.08 -4.18 5.28
N GLY A 101 -7.07 -4.44 4.43
CA GLY A 101 -7.13 -3.88 3.06
C GLY A 101 -7.14 -2.35 3.06
N ILE A 102 -7.98 -1.74 3.90
CA ILE A 102 -8.05 -0.28 4.06
C ILE A 102 -6.72 0.29 4.54
N LEU A 103 -6.16 -0.30 5.61
CA LEU A 103 -4.90 0.18 6.19
C LEU A 103 -3.73 0.04 5.22
N GLY A 104 -3.71 -1.03 4.42
CA GLY A 104 -2.72 -1.23 3.37
C GLY A 104 -2.77 -0.13 2.32
N SER A 105 -3.95 0.07 1.70
CA SER A 105 -4.14 1.10 0.66
C SER A 105 -3.88 2.51 1.20
N TYR A 106 -4.44 2.86 2.35
CA TYR A 106 -4.24 4.17 2.99
C TYR A 106 -2.77 4.43 3.38
N GLY A 107 -2.06 3.40 3.86
CA GLY A 107 -0.64 3.49 4.19
C GLY A 107 0.24 3.71 2.95
N VAL A 108 -0.04 2.99 1.85
CA VAL A 108 0.65 3.17 0.57
C VAL A 108 0.38 4.57 0.00
N ALA A 109 -0.87 5.06 0.07
CA ALA A 109 -1.23 6.42 -0.34
C ALA A 109 -0.44 7.48 0.45
N TRP A 110 -0.37 7.35 1.78
CA TRP A 110 0.40 8.25 2.63
C TRP A 110 1.88 8.28 2.25
N PHE A 111 2.49 7.10 2.08
CA PHE A 111 3.88 6.97 1.63
C PHE A 111 4.08 7.63 0.26
N GLY A 112 3.18 7.37 -0.68
CA GLY A 112 3.21 7.91 -2.03
C GLY A 112 3.19 9.43 -2.07
N ILE A 113 2.27 10.05 -1.33
CA ILE A 113 2.22 11.51 -1.19
C ILE A 113 3.54 12.02 -0.61
N ARG A 114 4.10 11.35 0.41
CA ARG A 114 5.32 11.83 1.08
C ARG A 114 6.55 11.75 0.18
N ILE A 115 6.76 10.63 -0.51
CA ILE A 115 7.91 10.48 -1.40
C ILE A 115 7.79 11.37 -2.64
N ASN A 116 6.58 11.52 -3.21
CA ASN A 116 6.35 12.37 -4.37
C ASN A 116 6.49 13.86 -4.06
N THR A 117 6.02 14.33 -2.90
CA THR A 117 6.23 15.73 -2.48
C THR A 117 7.71 16.04 -2.28
N ARG A 118 8.49 15.12 -1.70
CA ARG A 118 9.95 15.24 -1.66
C ARG A 118 10.53 15.25 -3.08
N ALA A 119 10.25 14.23 -3.89
CA ALA A 119 10.76 14.10 -5.26
C ALA A 119 10.49 15.34 -6.11
N ASN A 120 9.33 15.98 -5.96
CA ASN A 120 8.95 17.21 -6.68
C ASN A 120 9.96 18.34 -6.48
N SER A 121 10.26 18.71 -5.22
CA SER A 121 11.20 19.83 -4.97
C SER A 121 12.64 19.50 -5.37
N ARG A 122 13.04 18.22 -5.32
CA ARG A 122 14.38 17.78 -5.75
C ARG A 122 14.49 17.77 -7.27
N SER A 123 13.47 17.31 -7.98
CA SER A 123 13.41 17.36 -9.45
C SER A 123 13.43 18.81 -9.96
N ALA A 124 12.65 19.69 -9.34
CA ALA A 124 12.62 21.11 -9.68
C ALA A 124 13.96 21.81 -9.43
N PHE A 125 14.69 21.44 -8.38
CA PHE A 125 16.04 21.97 -8.16
C PHE A 125 17.05 21.38 -9.14
N ALA A 126 16.97 20.08 -9.40
CA ALA A 126 17.87 19.39 -10.32
C ALA A 126 17.78 19.95 -11.74
N SER A 127 16.60 20.38 -12.21
CA SER A 127 16.43 20.97 -13.55
C SER A 127 17.22 22.28 -13.76
N LEU A 128 17.58 22.98 -12.67
CA LEU A 128 18.36 24.21 -12.71
C LEU A 128 19.88 23.96 -12.68
N LEU A 129 20.32 22.73 -12.41
CA LEU A 129 21.74 22.40 -12.32
C LEU A 129 22.38 22.30 -13.72
N PRO A 130 23.56 22.91 -13.94
CA PRO A 130 24.26 22.82 -15.23
C PRO A 130 24.61 21.37 -15.59
N GLY A 131 24.56 21.06 -16.90
CA GLY A 131 24.94 19.74 -17.41
C GLY A 131 23.80 18.73 -17.36
N ARG A 132 23.64 18.00 -16.25
CA ARG A 132 22.73 16.83 -16.16
C ARG A 132 21.29 17.15 -15.72
N GLY A 133 20.93 18.42 -15.61
CA GLY A 133 19.66 18.83 -15.00
C GLY A 133 18.41 18.24 -15.66
N ALA A 134 18.37 18.17 -17.00
CA ALA A 134 17.25 17.58 -17.74
C ALA A 134 17.05 16.09 -17.46
N PHE A 135 18.14 15.33 -17.29
CA PHE A 135 18.09 13.89 -17.04
C PHE A 135 17.70 13.59 -15.59
N GLU A 136 18.29 14.32 -14.63
CA GLU A 136 17.97 14.16 -13.21
C GLU A 136 16.53 14.58 -12.89
N SER A 137 16.02 15.63 -13.54
CA SER A 137 14.61 16.05 -13.39
C SER A 137 13.62 14.97 -13.84
N LEU A 138 14.01 14.09 -14.76
CA LEU A 138 13.23 12.94 -15.19
C LEU A 138 13.40 11.72 -14.26
N ILE A 139 14.64 11.42 -13.86
CA ILE A 139 14.95 10.23 -13.06
C ILE A 139 14.36 10.29 -11.65
N ILE A 140 14.41 11.45 -11.00
CA ILE A 140 13.94 11.59 -9.62
C ILE A 140 12.45 11.18 -9.48
N PRO A 141 11.51 11.72 -10.27
CA PRO A 141 10.11 11.29 -10.21
C PRO A 141 9.92 9.84 -10.69
N MET A 142 10.71 9.35 -11.65
CA MET A 142 10.66 7.94 -12.06
C MET A 142 11.05 6.99 -10.91
N LYS A 143 12.12 7.29 -10.17
CA LYS A 143 12.54 6.53 -8.98
C LYS A 143 11.48 6.59 -7.88
N SER A 144 10.84 7.76 -7.69
CA SER A 144 9.73 7.94 -6.76
C SER A 144 8.55 7.05 -7.14
N GLY A 145 8.10 7.11 -8.40
CA GLY A 145 6.98 6.31 -8.91
C GLY A 145 7.25 4.81 -8.83
N MET A 146 8.44 4.36 -9.22
CA MET A 146 8.85 2.95 -9.09
C MET A 146 8.84 2.50 -7.63
N SER A 147 9.29 3.34 -6.70
CA SER A 147 9.26 3.05 -5.26
C SER A 147 7.84 2.89 -4.74
N VAL A 148 6.90 3.75 -5.16
CA VAL A 148 5.49 3.66 -4.76
C VAL A 148 4.84 2.42 -5.34
N GLY A 149 5.03 2.16 -6.64
CA GLY A 149 4.46 0.99 -7.30
C GLY A 149 4.96 -0.33 -6.71
N LEU A 150 6.27 -0.45 -6.44
CA LEU A 150 6.80 -1.65 -5.81
C LEU A 150 6.28 -1.82 -4.38
N LEU A 151 6.18 -0.73 -3.60
CA LEU A 151 5.61 -0.78 -2.26
C LEU A 151 4.16 -1.26 -2.30
N LEU A 152 3.33 -0.68 -3.18
CA LEU A 152 1.92 -1.05 -3.38
C LEU A 152 1.79 -2.55 -3.63
N VAL A 153 2.44 -3.05 -4.67
CA VAL A 153 2.38 -4.47 -5.05
C VAL A 153 2.91 -5.37 -3.93
N SER A 154 3.96 -4.94 -3.22
CA SER A 154 4.54 -5.73 -2.12
C SER A 154 3.60 -5.81 -0.91
N VAL A 155 2.92 -4.71 -0.55
CA VAL A 155 1.95 -4.68 0.55
C VAL A 155 0.76 -5.57 0.22
N GLU A 156 0.21 -5.44 -0.99
CA GLU A 156 -0.94 -6.24 -1.45
C GLU A 156 -0.62 -7.73 -1.47
N LEU A 157 0.47 -8.12 -2.15
CA LEU A 157 0.89 -9.51 -2.23
C LEU A 157 1.23 -10.07 -0.84
N PHE A 158 1.84 -9.28 0.05
CA PHE A 158 2.13 -9.72 1.41
C PHE A 158 0.85 -10.13 2.14
N PHE A 159 -0.20 -9.30 2.12
CA PHE A 159 -1.45 -9.62 2.80
C PHE A 159 -2.22 -10.75 2.13
N MET A 160 -2.30 -10.76 0.79
CA MET A 160 -2.93 -11.85 0.06
C MET A 160 -2.25 -13.20 0.32
N ILE A 161 -0.92 -13.24 0.33
CA ILE A 161 -0.16 -14.46 0.65
C ILE A 161 -0.35 -14.86 2.11
N CYS A 162 -0.40 -13.90 3.05
CA CYS A 162 -0.70 -14.21 4.44
C CYS A 162 -2.08 -14.86 4.60
N ILE A 163 -3.10 -14.36 3.90
CA ILE A 163 -4.44 -14.94 3.88
C ILE A 163 -4.39 -16.37 3.33
N LEU A 164 -3.67 -16.62 2.21
CA LEU A 164 -3.56 -17.97 1.63
C LEU A 164 -2.78 -18.96 2.50
N ALA A 165 -1.69 -18.50 3.14
CA ALA A 165 -0.72 -19.37 3.77
C ALA A 165 -1.05 -19.71 5.23
N PHE A 166 -1.73 -18.80 5.95
CA PHE A 166 -1.90 -18.90 7.40
C PHE A 166 -3.36 -19.03 7.86
N LEU A 167 -4.35 -18.69 7.03
CA LEU A 167 -5.75 -18.92 7.40
C LEU A 167 -6.21 -20.33 6.99
N PRO A 168 -7.16 -20.92 7.72
CA PRO A 168 -7.72 -22.21 7.37
C PRO A 168 -8.51 -22.10 6.06
N THR A 169 -8.50 -23.17 5.26
CA THR A 169 -8.94 -23.17 3.86
C THR A 169 -10.39 -22.75 3.64
N ASP A 170 -11.25 -22.95 4.64
CA ASP A 170 -12.66 -22.55 4.65
C ASP A 170 -12.84 -21.02 4.83
N LEU A 171 -11.87 -20.34 5.43
CA LEU A 171 -11.90 -18.88 5.65
C LEU A 171 -11.16 -18.09 4.57
N VAL A 172 -10.28 -18.72 3.80
CA VAL A 172 -9.47 -18.06 2.77
C VAL A 172 -10.34 -17.26 1.80
N GLY A 173 -11.33 -17.89 1.16
CA GLY A 173 -12.21 -17.23 0.18
C GLY A 173 -12.95 -16.03 0.76
N PRO A 174 -13.71 -16.19 1.86
CA PRO A 174 -14.39 -15.08 2.51
C PRO A 174 -13.45 -13.95 2.98
N CYS A 175 -12.26 -14.27 3.48
CA CYS A 175 -11.28 -13.27 3.92
C CYS A 175 -10.66 -12.52 2.74
N PHE A 176 -10.46 -13.17 1.58
CA PHE A 176 -10.08 -12.51 0.33
C PHE A 176 -11.12 -11.50 -0.12
N ILE A 177 -12.41 -11.86 -0.06
CA ILE A 177 -13.50 -10.95 -0.39
C ILE A 177 -13.50 -9.76 0.58
N GLY A 178 -13.38 -10.01 1.89
CA GLY A 178 -13.25 -8.95 2.89
C GLY A 178 -12.08 -8.02 2.60
N PHE A 179 -10.91 -8.57 2.32
CA PHE A 179 -9.70 -7.82 1.95
C PHE A 179 -9.91 -6.96 0.70
N ALA A 180 -10.46 -7.53 -0.38
CA ALA A 180 -10.74 -6.81 -1.62
C ALA A 180 -11.76 -5.69 -1.45
N ILE A 181 -12.80 -5.91 -0.64
CA ILE A 181 -13.76 -4.85 -0.26
C ILE A 181 -13.04 -3.71 0.47
N GLY A 182 -12.16 -4.05 1.42
CA GLY A 182 -11.40 -3.06 2.17
C GLY A 182 -10.42 -2.26 1.30
N GLU A 183 -9.67 -2.96 0.46
CA GLU A 183 -8.71 -2.36 -0.48
C GLU A 183 -9.43 -1.40 -1.45
N SER A 184 -10.51 -1.87 -2.10
CA SER A 184 -11.30 -1.05 -3.02
C SER A 184 -11.96 0.16 -2.35
N LEU A 185 -12.25 0.11 -1.05
CA LEU A 185 -12.79 1.24 -0.31
C LEU A 185 -11.70 2.27 0.01
N GLY A 186 -10.48 1.81 0.28
CA GLY A 186 -9.34 2.66 0.61
C GLY A 186 -8.67 3.32 -0.59
N ALA A 187 -8.82 2.75 -1.79
CA ALA A 187 -8.35 3.28 -3.07
C ALA A 187 -9.14 4.52 -3.52
#